data_AF-A0A5J4UCR5-F1
#
_entry.id   AF-A0A5J4UCR5-F1
#
_cell.length_a   1.000
_cell.length_b   1.000
_cell.length_c   1.000
_cell.angle_alpha   90.00
_cell.angle_beta   90.00
_cell.angle_gamma   90.00
#
_symmetry.space_group_name_H-M   'P 1'
#
loop_
_entity.id
_entity.type
_entity.pdbx_description
1 polymer ?
#
loop_
_entity_poly.entity_id
_entity_poly.type
_entity_poly.pdbx_seq_one_letter_code
_entity_poly.pdbx_strand_id
1 'polypeptide(L)'
;MTQPVKFVQHLNHQNKKFLTILKEFYVKDRLLVYLVYDLEYGIVAAKISIKNKTIQREWEAAVNIQNKIKSCPFILKYLKQLDAGNYSILLIEYASLKTLDIIVKYPQFPLPVSTLRALMKQILEGMRIFHDAGFVHRDIKCDNILLHSPPNTGLVQAKISDLGFAKEEDQTNEQTYLAGTLPYMVLKQQLYLI
;
A
#
# COMPACT_ATOMS: atom_id res chain seq x y z
N MET A 1 -10.14 -21.15 -14.84
CA MET A 1 -10.21 -19.82 -14.19
C MET A 1 -10.45 -20.01 -12.71
N THR A 2 -9.60 -19.44 -11.86
CA THR A 2 -9.75 -19.47 -10.40
C THR A 2 -11.01 -18.69 -9.99
N GLN A 3 -11.65 -19.05 -8.86
CA GLN A 3 -12.85 -18.36 -8.36
C GLN A 3 -12.71 -16.82 -8.27
N PRO A 4 -11.53 -16.25 -7.95
CA PRO A 4 -11.38 -14.80 -7.90
C PRO A 4 -11.40 -14.12 -9.27
N VAL A 5 -10.85 -14.75 -10.31
CA VAL A 5 -10.93 -14.21 -11.69
C VAL A 5 -12.39 -14.13 -12.15
N LYS A 6 -13.20 -15.15 -11.80
CA LYS A 6 -14.65 -15.12 -12.04
C LYS A 6 -15.34 -14.03 -11.23
N PHE A 7 -14.89 -13.75 -10.01
CA PHE A 7 -15.44 -12.69 -9.16
C PHE A 7 -15.18 -11.28 -9.72
N VAL A 8 -13.97 -11.00 -10.23
CA VAL A 8 -13.68 -9.70 -10.85
C VAL A 8 -14.40 -9.54 -12.19
N GLN A 9 -14.47 -10.61 -12.99
CA GLN A 9 -15.30 -10.62 -14.21
C GLN A 9 -16.80 -10.45 -13.89
N HIS A 10 -17.27 -11.01 -12.76
CA HIS A 10 -18.64 -10.84 -12.30
C HIS A 10 -18.91 -9.41 -11.81
N LEU A 11 -17.95 -8.77 -11.15
CA LEU A 11 -18.01 -7.33 -10.84
C LEU A 11 -18.15 -6.49 -12.10
N ASN A 12 -17.43 -6.83 -13.17
CA ASN A 12 -17.60 -6.18 -14.47
C ASN A 12 -19.00 -6.35 -15.04
N HIS A 13 -19.61 -7.52 -14.81
CA HIS A 13 -20.90 -7.87 -15.38
C HIS A 13 -22.10 -7.32 -14.58
N GLN A 14 -22.00 -7.26 -13.25
CA GLN A 14 -23.08 -6.75 -12.38
C GLN A 14 -23.08 -5.22 -12.25
N ASN A 15 -21.92 -4.57 -12.24
CA ASN A 15 -21.84 -3.11 -12.04
C ASN A 15 -21.97 -2.29 -13.33
N LYS A 16 -22.24 -2.92 -14.49
CA LYS A 16 -22.39 -2.27 -15.82
C LYS A 16 -21.46 -1.06 -15.98
N LYS A 17 -20.20 -1.35 -16.36
CA LYS A 17 -19.03 -0.44 -16.52
C LYS A 17 -18.18 -0.40 -15.25
N PHE A 18 -16.98 0.18 -15.33
CA PHE A 18 -16.10 0.66 -14.25
C PHE A 18 -14.70 0.04 -14.12
N LEU A 19 -14.44 -1.28 -14.23
CA LEU A 19 -13.06 -1.80 -14.05
C LEU A 19 -12.61 -2.85 -15.08
N THR A 20 -11.91 -2.45 -16.15
CA THR A 20 -11.35 -3.42 -17.10
C THR A 20 -10.03 -3.98 -16.56
N ILE A 21 -9.96 -5.28 -16.30
CA ILE A 21 -8.70 -5.92 -15.86
C ILE A 21 -7.70 -5.92 -17.00
N LEU A 22 -6.52 -5.37 -16.75
CA LEU A 22 -5.40 -5.33 -17.69
C LEU A 22 -4.38 -6.41 -17.38
N LYS A 23 -4.07 -6.64 -16.09
CA LYS A 23 -3.05 -7.59 -15.66
C LYS A 23 -3.23 -8.01 -14.20
N GLU A 24 -2.93 -9.26 -13.89
CA GLU A 24 -2.77 -9.74 -12.51
C GLU A 24 -1.37 -9.40 -11.98
N PHE A 25 -1.30 -8.74 -10.83
CA PHE A 25 -0.04 -8.31 -10.19
C PHE A 25 0.36 -9.17 -9.01
N TYR A 26 -0.63 -9.58 -8.20
CA TYR A 26 -0.37 -10.28 -6.96
C TYR A 26 -1.56 -11.15 -6.57
N VAL A 27 -1.26 -12.39 -6.19
CA VAL A 27 -2.21 -13.33 -5.61
C VAL A 27 -1.52 -14.01 -4.45
N LYS A 28 -1.97 -13.74 -3.23
CA LYS A 28 -1.56 -14.48 -2.04
C LYS A 28 -2.73 -14.59 -1.08
N ASP A 29 -3.01 -15.83 -0.66
CA ASP A 29 -4.10 -16.15 0.26
C ASP A 29 -5.45 -15.54 -0.16
N ARG A 30 -5.93 -14.55 0.59
CA ARG A 30 -7.22 -13.84 0.40
C ARG A 30 -7.04 -12.41 -0.11
N LEU A 31 -5.84 -12.07 -0.58
CA LEU A 31 -5.50 -10.75 -1.11
C LEU A 31 -5.10 -10.86 -2.59
N LEU A 32 -5.75 -10.04 -3.40
CA LEU A 32 -5.54 -9.99 -4.84
C LEU A 32 -5.27 -8.56 -5.25
N VAL A 33 -4.32 -8.36 -6.15
CA VAL A 33 -4.06 -7.04 -6.74
C VAL A 33 -4.03 -7.17 -8.25
N TYR A 34 -4.90 -6.39 -8.89
CA TYR A 34 -5.02 -6.31 -10.34
C TYR A 34 -4.68 -4.90 -10.81
N LEU A 35 -4.02 -4.80 -11.96
CA LEU A 35 -4.00 -3.56 -12.73
C LEU A 35 -5.28 -3.48 -13.54
N VAL A 36 -5.97 -2.35 -13.42
CA VAL A 36 -7.27 -2.13 -14.02
C VAL A 36 -7.32 -0.77 -14.69
N TYR A 37 -8.19 -0.63 -15.68
CA TYR A 37 -8.60 0.66 -16.22
C TYR A 37 -9.94 1.05 -15.61
N ASP A 38 -9.91 2.14 -14.85
CA ASP A 38 -11.08 2.82 -14.30
C ASP A 38 -11.44 4.04 -15.18
N LEU A 39 -12.74 4.31 -15.35
CA LEU A 39 -13.20 5.40 -16.22
C LEU A 39 -12.93 6.80 -15.66
N GLU A 40 -12.89 6.93 -14.34
CA GLU A 40 -12.68 8.20 -13.63
C GLU A 40 -11.18 8.45 -13.42
N TYR A 41 -10.43 7.40 -13.05
CA TYR A 41 -9.03 7.53 -12.65
C TYR A 41 -8.01 7.00 -13.67
N GLY A 42 -8.45 6.38 -14.76
CA GLY A 42 -7.57 5.77 -15.75
C GLY A 42 -6.90 4.49 -15.22
N ILE A 43 -5.59 4.35 -15.43
CA ILE A 43 -4.85 3.14 -15.02
C ILE A 43 -4.58 3.19 -13.51
N VAL A 44 -5.14 2.23 -12.78
CA VAL A 44 -5.03 2.12 -11.31
C VAL A 44 -4.82 0.66 -10.89
N ALA A 45 -4.42 0.45 -9.65
CA ALA A 45 -4.40 -0.88 -9.04
C ALA A 45 -5.66 -1.10 -8.20
N ALA A 46 -6.30 -2.26 -8.35
CA ALA A 46 -7.43 -2.71 -7.56
C ALA A 46 -6.97 -3.79 -6.57
N LYS A 47 -6.91 -3.44 -5.29
CA LYS A 47 -6.63 -4.35 -4.17
C LYS A 47 -7.94 -4.94 -3.67
N ILE A 48 -8.15 -6.24 -3.84
CA ILE A 48 -9.38 -6.95 -3.50
C ILE A 48 -9.09 -7.89 -2.33
N SER A 49 -9.88 -7.78 -1.26
CA SER A 49 -9.77 -8.65 -0.11
C SER A 49 -11.12 -8.90 0.56
N ILE A 50 -11.22 -9.98 1.34
CA ILE A 50 -12.38 -10.22 2.20
C ILE A 50 -12.45 -9.12 3.25
N LYS A 51 -13.64 -8.58 3.48
CA LYS A 51 -13.90 -7.55 4.50
C LYS A 51 -13.38 -7.99 5.86
N ASN A 52 -12.57 -7.14 6.47
CA ASN A 52 -12.04 -7.32 7.81
C ASN A 52 -11.64 -5.95 8.39
N LYS A 53 -11.33 -5.91 9.69
CA LYS A 53 -10.96 -4.66 10.38
C LYS A 53 -9.67 -4.03 9.83
N THR A 54 -8.74 -4.82 9.31
CA THR A 54 -7.46 -4.33 8.78
C THR A 54 -7.67 -3.54 7.49
N ILE A 55 -8.45 -4.07 6.54
CA ILE A 55 -8.77 -3.36 5.28
C ILE A 55 -9.57 -2.09 5.54
N GLN A 56 -10.48 -2.13 6.51
CA GLN A 56 -11.24 -0.95 6.92
C GLN A 56 -10.32 0.14 7.49
N ARG A 57 -9.43 -0.24 8.41
CA ARG A 57 -8.43 0.68 9.00
C ARG A 57 -7.47 1.23 7.95
N GLU A 58 -7.08 0.41 6.98
CA GLU A 58 -6.21 0.85 5.87
C GLU A 58 -6.86 1.98 5.08
N TRP A 59 -8.13 1.82 4.71
CA TRP A 59 -8.90 2.86 4.00
C TRP A 59 -9.07 4.12 4.86
N GLU A 60 -9.50 3.97 6.11
CA GLU A 60 -9.72 5.09 7.03
C GLU A 60 -8.43 5.90 7.26
N ALA A 61 -7.31 5.22 7.53
CA ALA A 61 -6.01 5.86 7.67
C ALA A 61 -5.62 6.61 6.40
N ALA A 62 -5.78 5.99 5.22
CA ALA A 62 -5.45 6.63 3.95
C ALA A 62 -6.27 7.90 3.71
N VAL A 63 -7.59 7.86 3.92
CA VAL A 63 -8.46 9.03 3.77
C VAL A 63 -8.07 10.14 4.75
N ASN A 64 -7.85 9.80 6.02
CA ASN A 64 -7.49 10.78 7.05
C ASN A 64 -6.14 11.45 6.75
N ILE A 65 -5.14 10.67 6.34
CA ILE A 65 -3.83 11.20 5.94
C ILE A 65 -3.98 12.11 4.72
N GLN A 66 -4.66 11.66 3.66
CA GLN A 66 -4.85 12.42 2.43
C GLN A 66 -5.63 13.73 2.65
N ASN A 67 -6.54 13.78 3.62
CA ASN A 67 -7.26 15.00 3.99
C ASN A 67 -6.38 16.02 4.73
N LYS A 68 -5.38 15.56 5.48
CA LYS A 68 -4.47 16.42 6.25
C LYS A 68 -3.29 16.94 5.40
N ILE A 69 -2.91 16.23 4.33
CA ILE A 69 -1.76 16.58 3.48
C ILE A 69 -2.19 17.28 2.19
N LYS A 70 -1.49 18.35 1.79
CA LYS A 70 -1.78 19.07 0.52
C LYS A 70 -1.36 18.28 -0.72
N SER A 71 -0.25 17.54 -0.66
CA SER A 71 0.22 16.58 -1.69
C SER A 71 1.53 15.91 -1.22
N CYS A 72 1.66 14.59 -1.37
CA CYS A 72 2.91 13.87 -1.14
C CYS A 72 3.11 12.81 -2.25
N PRO A 73 4.22 12.82 -3.01
CA PRO A 73 4.49 11.80 -4.02
C PRO A 73 4.98 10.47 -3.44
N PHE A 74 5.41 10.47 -2.17
CA PHE A 74 6.10 9.35 -1.51
C PHE A 74 5.20 8.48 -0.64
N ILE A 75 3.91 8.80 -0.53
CA ILE A 75 2.87 7.97 0.09
C ILE A 75 1.95 7.52 -1.03
N LEU A 76 1.60 6.23 -1.05
CA LEU A 76 0.71 5.67 -2.05
C LEU A 76 -0.68 6.30 -1.94
N LYS A 77 -1.23 6.77 -3.06
CA LYS A 77 -2.56 7.39 -3.06
C LYS A 77 -3.66 6.34 -3.07
N TYR A 78 -4.68 6.56 -2.25
CA TYR A 78 -5.90 5.77 -2.20
C TYR A 78 -7.02 6.60 -2.81
N LEU A 79 -7.64 6.07 -3.87
CA LEU A 79 -8.56 6.81 -4.72
C LEU A 79 -10.02 6.57 -4.32
N LYS A 80 -10.39 5.29 -4.13
CA LYS A 80 -11.78 4.90 -3.88
C LYS A 80 -11.88 3.55 -3.20
N GLN A 81 -12.84 3.39 -2.29
CA GLN A 81 -13.27 2.09 -1.79
C GLN A 81 -14.58 1.70 -2.47
N LEU A 82 -14.66 0.44 -2.91
CA LEU A 82 -15.88 -0.15 -3.45
C LEU A 82 -16.26 -1.37 -2.61
N ASP A 83 -17.55 -1.49 -2.33
CA ASP A 83 -18.14 -2.62 -1.64
C ASP A 83 -18.69 -3.64 -2.63
N ALA A 84 -18.33 -4.91 -2.43
CA ALA A 84 -18.72 -6.02 -3.29
C ALA A 84 -19.10 -7.26 -2.45
N GLY A 85 -20.28 -7.23 -1.84
CA GLY A 85 -20.73 -8.29 -0.93
C GLY A 85 -19.77 -8.45 0.26
N ASN A 86 -19.16 -9.62 0.38
CA ASN A 86 -18.17 -9.94 1.42
C ASN A 86 -16.75 -9.42 1.13
N TYR A 87 -16.55 -8.76 -0.01
CA TYR A 87 -15.26 -8.23 -0.43
C TYR A 87 -15.25 -6.71 -0.37
N SER A 88 -14.08 -6.17 -0.06
CA SER A 88 -13.75 -4.74 -0.18
C SER A 88 -12.70 -4.59 -1.26
N ILE A 89 -12.87 -3.58 -2.12
CA ILE A 89 -11.97 -3.25 -3.21
C ILE A 89 -11.43 -1.86 -2.95
N LEU A 90 -10.11 -1.73 -2.82
CA LEU A 90 -9.43 -0.43 -2.75
C LEU A 90 -8.83 -0.13 -4.12
N LEU A 91 -9.31 0.92 -4.77
CA LEU A 91 -8.66 1.52 -5.93
C LEU A 91 -7.56 2.44 -5.43
N ILE A 92 -6.33 2.13 -5.82
CA ILE A 92 -5.11 2.79 -5.38
C ILE A 92 -4.24 3.15 -6.58
N GLU A 93 -3.35 4.12 -6.39
CA GLU A 93 -2.35 4.48 -7.38
C GLU A 93 -1.53 3.26 -7.82
N TYR A 94 -1.29 3.15 -9.12
CA TYR A 94 -0.48 2.08 -9.66
C TYR A 94 1.03 2.38 -9.56
N ALA A 95 1.75 1.55 -8.80
CA ALA A 95 3.21 1.55 -8.78
C ALA A 95 3.75 0.61 -9.87
N SER A 96 4.49 1.14 -10.85
CA SER A 96 4.80 0.44 -12.10
C SER A 96 5.93 -0.59 -12.01
N LEU A 97 6.65 -0.63 -10.89
CA LEU A 97 7.76 -1.54 -10.67
C LEU A 97 7.40 -2.56 -9.56
N LYS A 98 8.41 -3.12 -8.91
CA LYS A 98 8.25 -4.04 -7.77
C LYS A 98 8.40 -3.28 -6.45
N THR A 99 8.32 -4.00 -5.34
CA THR A 99 8.63 -3.46 -4.02
C THR A 99 10.14 -3.36 -3.81
N LEU A 100 10.59 -2.61 -2.81
CA LEU A 100 12.00 -2.49 -2.44
C LEU A 100 12.61 -3.84 -2.02
N ASP A 101 11.78 -4.81 -1.65
CA ASP A 101 12.18 -6.18 -1.27
C ASP A 101 12.96 -6.92 -2.36
N ILE A 102 12.89 -6.47 -3.61
CA ILE A 102 13.79 -6.98 -4.67
C ILE A 102 15.27 -6.86 -4.31
N ILE A 103 15.67 -5.82 -3.56
CA ILE A 103 17.06 -5.62 -3.16
C ILE A 103 17.46 -6.67 -2.12
N VAL A 104 16.54 -7.00 -1.21
CA VAL A 104 16.75 -8.02 -0.17
C VAL A 104 16.82 -9.42 -0.77
N LYS A 105 15.95 -9.71 -1.74
CA LYS A 105 15.91 -11.01 -2.44
C LYS A 105 17.09 -11.27 -3.35
N TYR A 106 17.73 -10.22 -3.87
CA TYR A 106 18.82 -10.33 -4.83
C TYR A 106 20.07 -9.55 -4.38
N PRO A 107 20.71 -9.94 -3.26
CA PRO A 107 21.85 -9.22 -2.69
C PRO A 107 23.08 -9.15 -3.62
N GLN A 108 23.17 -10.06 -4.59
CA GLN A 108 24.21 -10.08 -5.62
C GLN A 108 24.08 -8.94 -6.65
N PHE A 109 22.95 -8.23 -6.68
CA PHE A 109 22.70 -7.08 -7.55
C PHE A 109 22.43 -5.82 -6.72
N PRO A 110 23.44 -5.30 -5.99
CA PRO A 110 23.25 -4.14 -5.15
C PRO A 110 22.94 -2.89 -5.99
N LEU A 111 22.09 -2.02 -5.45
CA LEU A 111 21.89 -0.70 -6.04
C LEU A 111 23.14 0.16 -5.89
N PRO A 112 23.43 1.05 -6.86
CA PRO A 112 24.39 2.12 -6.66
C PRO A 112 24.08 2.92 -5.39
N VAL A 113 25.11 3.28 -4.63
CA VAL A 113 24.96 4.03 -3.37
C VAL A 113 24.21 5.35 -3.57
N SER A 114 24.38 6.00 -4.72
CA SER A 114 23.62 7.20 -5.11
C SER A 114 22.12 6.92 -5.20
N THR A 115 21.72 5.84 -5.87
CA THR A 115 20.32 5.40 -5.99
C THR A 115 19.73 5.04 -4.64
N LEU A 116 20.45 4.26 -3.83
CA LEU A 116 19.99 3.92 -2.48
C LEU A 116 19.78 5.18 -1.63
N ARG A 117 20.74 6.11 -1.65
CA ARG A 117 20.62 7.39 -0.94
C ARG A 117 19.42 8.20 -1.41
N ALA A 118 19.15 8.23 -2.72
CA ALA A 118 17.98 8.92 -3.27
C ALA A 118 16.67 8.28 -2.78
N LEU A 119 16.56 6.95 -2.82
CA LEU A 119 15.38 6.23 -2.32
C LEU A 119 15.18 6.45 -0.81
N MET A 120 16.24 6.38 -0.02
CA MET A 120 16.17 6.63 1.42
C MET A 120 15.69 8.05 1.74
N LYS A 121 16.15 9.06 1.00
CA LYS A 121 15.66 10.44 1.15
C LYS A 121 14.16 10.54 0.87
N GLN A 122 13.67 9.88 -0.18
CA GLN A 122 12.24 9.87 -0.52
C GLN A 122 11.41 9.18 0.56
N ILE A 123 11.86 8.02 1.07
CA ILE A 123 11.19 7.27 2.14
C ILE A 123 11.14 8.10 3.43
N LEU A 124 12.25 8.72 3.82
CA LEU A 124 12.32 9.57 5.02
C LEU A 124 11.40 10.80 4.91
N GLU A 125 11.36 11.43 3.73
CA GLU A 125 10.47 12.57 3.49
C GLU A 125 8.99 12.16 3.50
N GLY A 126 8.67 11.00 2.90
CA GLY A 126 7.34 10.42 2.98
C GLY A 126 6.92 10.12 4.42
N MET A 127 7.82 9.54 5.24
CA MET A 127 7.56 9.28 6.65
C MET A 127 7.43 10.55 7.49
N ARG A 128 8.22 11.59 7.20
CA ARG A 128 8.08 12.91 7.84
C ARG A 128 6.66 13.46 7.61
N ILE A 129 6.18 13.45 6.37
CA ILE A 129 4.83 13.90 6.03
C ILE A 129 3.75 13.00 6.65
N PHE A 130 3.99 11.68 6.70
CA PHE A 130 3.09 10.73 7.36
C PHE A 130 2.92 11.05 8.85
N HIS A 131 4.02 11.37 9.54
CA HIS A 131 4.03 11.77 10.94
C HIS A 131 3.44 13.17 11.15
N ASP A 132 3.69 14.13 10.25
CA ASP A 132 3.06 15.48 10.29
C ASP A 132 1.53 15.42 10.19
N ALA A 133 0.99 14.37 9.55
CA ALA A 133 -0.45 14.09 9.55
C ALA A 133 -0.98 13.50 10.87
N GLY A 134 -0.10 13.29 11.85
CA GLY A 134 -0.41 12.71 13.16
C GLY A 134 -0.57 11.19 13.13
N PHE A 135 0.06 10.49 12.18
CA PHE A 135 -0.03 9.03 12.09
C PHE A 135 1.33 8.36 12.25
N VAL A 136 1.34 7.15 12.79
CA VAL A 136 2.49 6.24 12.83
C VAL A 136 2.17 4.99 12.00
N HIS A 137 3.03 4.65 11.04
CA HIS A 137 2.75 3.56 10.09
C HIS A 137 2.81 2.15 10.72
N ARG A 138 3.77 1.92 11.63
CA ARG A 138 3.98 0.66 12.40
C ARG A 138 4.29 -0.63 11.61
N ASP A 139 4.45 -0.59 10.29
CA ASP A 139 4.86 -1.75 9.48
C ASP A 139 5.76 -1.33 8.30
N ILE A 140 6.77 -0.51 8.59
CA ILE A 140 7.75 -0.10 7.57
C ILE A 140 8.76 -1.22 7.34
N LYS A 141 8.70 -1.80 6.15
CA LYS A 141 9.58 -2.86 5.64
C LYS A 141 9.67 -2.77 4.12
N CYS A 142 10.65 -3.46 3.53
CA CYS A 142 10.89 -3.39 2.08
C CYS A 142 9.70 -3.85 1.24
N ASP A 143 8.87 -4.77 1.75
CA ASP A 143 7.63 -5.21 1.09
C ASP A 143 6.60 -4.08 0.95
N ASN A 144 6.57 -3.14 1.89
CA ASN A 144 5.59 -2.07 1.95
C ASN A 144 6.10 -0.76 1.32
N ILE A 145 7.30 -0.76 0.75
CA ILE A 145 7.82 0.32 -0.09
C ILE A 145 7.71 -0.09 -1.55
N LEU A 146 6.71 0.44 -2.25
CA LEU A 146 6.54 0.22 -3.69
C LEU A 146 7.48 1.13 -4.47
N LEU A 147 7.96 0.66 -5.63
CA LEU A 147 8.72 1.47 -6.57
C LEU A 147 7.86 1.81 -7.78
N HIS A 148 7.94 3.05 -8.23
CA HIS A 148 7.23 3.54 -9.40
C HIS A 148 8.18 4.34 -10.28
N SER A 149 8.12 4.10 -11.59
CA SER A 149 8.78 4.95 -12.58
C SER A 149 7.72 5.70 -13.35
N PRO A 150 7.58 7.03 -13.15
CA PRO A 150 6.68 7.84 -13.96
C PRO A 150 7.10 7.76 -15.44
N PRO A 151 6.15 7.63 -16.38
CA PRO A 151 6.46 7.53 -17.80
C PRO A 151 7.34 8.69 -18.28
N ASN A 152 8.32 8.38 -19.12
CA ASN A 152 9.20 9.36 -19.78
C ASN A 152 10.05 10.25 -18.84
N THR A 153 10.17 9.90 -17.55
CA THR A 153 11.01 10.66 -16.61
C THR A 153 12.39 10.05 -16.38
N GLY A 154 12.51 8.72 -16.54
CA GLY A 154 13.71 7.98 -16.14
C GLY A 154 13.97 7.98 -14.62
N LEU A 155 13.04 8.50 -13.82
CA LEU A 155 13.15 8.60 -12.37
C LEU A 155 12.48 7.41 -11.70
N VAL A 156 13.03 6.99 -10.55
CA VAL A 156 12.40 6.01 -9.67
C VAL A 156 11.93 6.71 -8.40
N GLN A 157 10.65 6.49 -8.07
CA GLN A 157 9.97 7.01 -6.90
C GLN A 157 9.63 5.87 -5.94
N ALA A 158 9.95 6.05 -4.66
CA ALA A 158 9.47 5.21 -3.56
C ALA A 158 8.07 5.66 -3.12
N LYS A 159 7.19 4.70 -2.85
CA LYS A 159 5.83 4.93 -2.35
C LYS A 159 5.57 4.05 -1.13
N ILE A 160 5.40 4.68 0.03
CA ILE A 160 5.01 4.03 1.27
C ILE A 160 3.57 3.53 1.13
N SER A 161 3.32 2.27 1.46
CA SER A 161 2.06 1.58 1.22
C SER A 161 1.69 0.66 2.38
N ASP A 162 0.49 0.06 2.33
CA ASP A 162 -0.05 -0.85 3.34
C ASP A 162 -0.25 -0.20 4.71
N LEU A 163 -1.29 0.63 4.77
CA LEU A 163 -1.67 1.40 5.97
C LEU A 163 -2.54 0.60 6.95
N GLY A 164 -2.66 -0.73 6.78
CA GLY A 164 -3.52 -1.57 7.62
C GLY A 164 -3.13 -1.60 9.10
N PHE A 165 -1.88 -1.26 9.41
CA PHE A 165 -1.36 -1.09 10.77
C PHE A 165 -1.14 0.36 11.17
N ALA A 166 -1.44 1.33 10.31
CA ALA A 166 -1.31 2.74 10.67
C ALA A 166 -2.20 3.08 11.88
N LYS A 167 -1.73 3.98 12.73
CA LYS A 167 -2.46 4.47 13.90
C LYS A 167 -2.29 5.97 14.00
N GLU A 168 -3.35 6.67 14.34
CA GLU A 168 -3.23 8.06 14.78
C GLU A 168 -2.42 8.10 16.08
N GLU A 169 -1.59 9.13 16.23
CA GLU A 169 -0.79 9.34 17.43
C GLU A 169 -1.72 9.77 18.57
N ASP A 170 -2.02 8.84 19.48
CA ASP A 170 -2.83 9.15 20.66
C ASP A 170 -2.00 10.03 21.62
N GLN A 171 -2.50 11.21 21.96
CA GLN A 171 -1.89 12.06 22.99
C GLN A 171 -1.99 11.45 24.40
N THR A 172 -2.89 10.49 24.58
CA THR A 172 -3.04 9.68 25.79
C THR A 172 -2.20 8.42 25.63
N ASN A 173 -1.16 8.23 26.46
CA ASN A 173 -0.25 7.08 26.50
C ASN A 173 -0.94 5.73 26.81
N GLU A 174 -2.02 5.38 26.10
CA GLU A 174 -2.65 4.08 26.21
C GLU A 174 -1.74 3.01 25.60
N GLN A 175 -1.67 1.85 26.27
CA GLN A 175 -0.85 0.73 25.84
C GLN A 175 -1.18 0.37 24.38
N THR A 176 -0.19 0.53 23.52
CA THR A 176 -0.36 0.26 22.09
C THR A 176 -0.34 -1.25 21.87
N TYR A 177 -1.42 -1.82 21.33
CA TYR A 177 -1.46 -3.22 20.92
C TYR A 177 -0.33 -3.53 19.91
N LEU A 178 0.30 -4.70 20.07
CA LEU A 178 1.28 -5.29 19.15
C LEU A 178 0.78 -5.22 17.70
N ALA A 179 1.59 -4.63 16.81
CA ALA A 179 1.29 -4.47 15.38
C ALA A 179 2.59 -4.42 14.56
N GLY A 180 2.55 -4.97 13.35
CA GLY A 180 3.70 -5.02 12.44
C GLY A 180 4.26 -6.42 12.23
N THR A 181 5.20 -6.54 11.30
CA THR A 181 5.84 -7.81 10.94
C THR A 181 7.01 -8.08 11.89
N LEU A 182 6.96 -9.20 12.64
CA LEU A 182 7.87 -9.52 13.76
C LEU A 182 9.35 -9.10 13.59
N PRO A 183 10.04 -9.39 12.47
CA PRO A 183 11.45 -9.04 12.31
C PRO A 183 11.74 -7.54 12.27
N TYR A 184 10.74 -6.72 11.96
CA TYR A 184 10.84 -5.26 11.78
C TYR A 184 10.24 -4.46 12.94
N MET A 185 9.71 -5.14 13.95
CA MET A 185 9.15 -4.50 15.14
C MET A 185 10.26 -4.02 16.08
N VAL A 186 10.03 -2.91 16.77
CA VAL A 186 10.95 -2.41 17.81
C VAL A 186 11.05 -3.44 18.94
N LEU A 187 12.26 -3.70 19.44
CA LEU A 187 12.57 -4.68 20.50
C LEU A 187 11.63 -4.64 21.70
N LYS A 188 11.24 -3.44 22.16
CA LYS A 188 10.30 -3.25 23.27
C LYS A 188 8.94 -3.91 23.02
N GLN A 189 8.49 -3.99 21.77
CA GLN A 189 7.25 -4.68 21.40
C GLN A 189 7.46 -6.20 21.24
N GLN A 190 8.63 -6.63 20.77
CA GLN A 190 8.95 -8.06 20.60
C GLN A 190 9.00 -8.82 21.95
N LEU A 191 9.42 -8.16 23.03
CA LEU A 191 9.49 -8.74 24.37
C LEU A 191 8.11 -9.14 24.95
N TYR A 192 7.01 -8.62 24.43
CA TYR A 192 5.65 -8.98 24.89
C TYR A 192 5.11 -10.28 24.26
N LEU A 193 5.90 -10.95 23.40
CA LEU A 193 5.54 -12.20 22.72
C LEU A 193 6.30 -13.44 23.22
N ILE A 194 7.18 -13.27 24.20
CA ILE A 194 8.01 -14.31 24.83
C ILE A 194 7.52 -14.52 26.26
#